data_AF-A0A923YAU5-F1
#
_entry.id   AF-A0A923YAU5-F1
#
_cell.length_a   1.000
_cell.length_b   1.000
_cell.length_c   1.000
_cell.angle_alpha   90.00
_cell.angle_beta   90.00
_cell.angle_gamma   90.00
#
_symmetry.space_group_name_H-M   'P 1'
#
loop_
_entity.id
_entity.type
_entity.pdbx_description
1 polymer ?
#
loop_
_entity_poly.entity_id
_entity_poly.type
_entity_poly.pdbx_seq_one_letter_code
_entity_poly.pdbx_strand_id
1 'polypeptide(L)'
;MRLLSKMTSRIERVSVGARLACGFGLLLVLVLLVGTAGIGGMHRLAQTINDIVVFNNAKLALAQSQARAVGEQEKGLLRLVLATDAQQTQTILAAIKFQEGQYAESKAGFAEILGLSKPTQFEIDITAKVQAHEKRNVPVVAQAIQLIATDDTEGASKLVQGELAPAMGKWVLDLDELVSIEQRLSDAAAAAAEKEYRLLRSISLAGVALALTLGLAAALVIARGLRRELGGEPREAARIARELASGNLALGFSLRKGDDTSLMAALSGTIGQLSGVIRSINQAADTINGAAVDIATGNLDLSQRTEEQAASLQQTAASMEELTTTVKQNAESARQANELASGASAVAVKGGHVVGQVVATMSSINAASKRIADIISVIDVISFQTNILALNAAVEAARAGEQGR
;
A
#
# COMPACT_ATOMS: atom_id res chain seq x y z
N MET A 1 -23.64 16.38 -5.92
CA MET A 1 -22.62 15.92 -4.94
C MET A 1 -22.84 14.49 -4.42
N ARG A 2 -24.05 14.09 -3.98
CA ARG A 2 -24.31 12.72 -3.46
C ARG A 2 -24.15 11.56 -4.47
N LEU A 3 -24.43 11.76 -5.75
CA LEU A 3 -24.24 10.74 -6.80
C LEU A 3 -22.76 10.49 -7.13
N LEU A 4 -21.96 11.56 -7.22
CA LEU A 4 -20.50 11.47 -7.38
C LEU A 4 -19.85 10.75 -6.20
N SER A 5 -20.32 11.01 -4.98
CA SER A 5 -19.85 10.32 -3.75
C SER A 5 -20.16 8.82 -3.73
N LYS A 6 -21.34 8.40 -4.20
CA LYS A 6 -21.70 6.97 -4.33
C LYS A 6 -20.93 6.26 -5.47
N MET A 7 -20.60 6.97 -6.54
CA MET A 7 -19.74 6.42 -7.60
C MET A 7 -18.30 6.25 -7.12
N THR A 8 -17.75 7.24 -6.39
CA THR A 8 -16.39 7.13 -5.83
C THR A 8 -16.24 5.95 -4.87
N SER A 9 -17.26 5.64 -4.05
CA SER A 9 -17.18 4.51 -3.10
C SER A 9 -17.26 3.13 -3.75
N ARG A 10 -17.85 3.00 -4.95
CA ARG A 10 -17.81 1.74 -5.73
C ARG A 10 -16.49 1.59 -6.47
N ILE A 11 -15.93 2.68 -6.98
CA ILE A 11 -14.62 2.71 -7.63
C ILE A 11 -13.52 2.34 -6.62
N GLU A 12 -13.67 2.75 -5.35
CA GLU A 12 -12.70 2.47 -4.27
C GLU A 12 -12.49 0.99 -3.94
N ARG A 13 -13.37 0.08 -4.37
CA ARG A 13 -13.19 -1.37 -4.19
C ARG A 13 -12.39 -2.05 -5.29
N VAL A 14 -12.18 -1.37 -6.41
CA VAL A 14 -11.43 -1.88 -7.56
C VAL A 14 -9.94 -1.57 -7.35
N SER A 15 -9.04 -2.48 -7.73
CA SER A 15 -7.59 -2.23 -7.60
C SER A 15 -7.16 -1.01 -8.42
N VAL A 16 -6.14 -0.29 -7.95
CA VAL A 16 -5.61 0.90 -8.65
C VAL A 16 -5.22 0.57 -10.09
N GLY A 17 -4.63 -0.60 -10.32
CA GLY A 17 -4.28 -1.08 -11.66
C GLY A 17 -5.50 -1.23 -12.59
N ALA A 18 -6.60 -1.81 -12.10
CA ALA A 18 -7.83 -1.95 -12.89
C ALA A 18 -8.50 -0.59 -13.17
N ARG A 19 -8.46 0.36 -12.22
CA ARG A 19 -8.95 1.74 -12.46
C ARG A 19 -8.17 2.45 -13.57
N LEU A 20 -6.83 2.33 -13.54
CA LEU A 20 -5.95 2.89 -14.57
C LEU A 20 -6.22 2.22 -15.92
N ALA A 21 -6.27 0.88 -15.96
CA ALA A 21 -6.53 0.13 -17.19
C ALA A 21 -7.88 0.48 -17.82
N CYS A 22 -8.96 0.58 -17.03
CA CYS A 22 -10.26 1.01 -17.53
C CYS A 22 -10.25 2.48 -18.00
N GLY A 23 -9.61 3.38 -17.26
CA GLY A 23 -9.53 4.80 -17.62
C GLY A 23 -8.80 5.03 -18.94
N PHE A 24 -7.60 4.44 -19.08
CA PHE A 24 -6.83 4.51 -20.33
C PHE A 24 -7.45 3.69 -21.45
N GLY A 25 -8.02 2.52 -21.16
CA GLY A 25 -8.70 1.69 -22.14
C GLY A 25 -9.90 2.39 -22.77
N LEU A 26 -10.74 3.05 -21.97
CA LEU A 26 -11.88 3.83 -22.47
C LEU A 26 -11.43 5.00 -23.35
N LEU A 27 -10.33 5.67 -22.98
CA LEU A 27 -9.74 6.73 -23.81
C LEU A 27 -9.23 6.21 -25.15
N LEU A 28 -8.50 5.09 -25.13
CA LEU A 28 -7.98 4.47 -26.36
C LEU A 28 -9.12 4.05 -27.29
N VAL A 29 -10.19 3.46 -26.74
CA VAL A 29 -11.40 3.11 -27.53
C VAL A 29 -12.05 4.36 -28.12
N LEU A 30 -12.17 5.45 -27.36
CA LEU A 30 -12.73 6.71 -27.87
C LEU A 30 -11.87 7.31 -28.99
N VAL A 31 -10.55 7.36 -28.81
CA VAL A 31 -9.62 7.84 -29.84
C VAL A 31 -9.71 6.97 -31.10
N LEU A 32 -9.81 5.65 -30.95
CA LEU A 32 -9.95 4.72 -32.06
C LEU A 32 -11.30 4.89 -32.78
N LEU A 33 -12.39 5.11 -32.06
CA LEU A 33 -13.71 5.40 -32.64
C LEU A 33 -13.71 6.72 -33.41
N VAL A 34 -13.12 7.78 -32.84
CA VAL A 34 -13.03 9.08 -33.52
C VAL A 34 -12.12 9.00 -34.75
N GLY A 35 -11.01 8.27 -34.65
CA GLY A 35 -10.09 8.03 -35.76
C GLY A 35 -10.73 7.25 -36.90
N THR A 36 -11.41 6.14 -36.60
CA THR A 36 -12.11 5.33 -37.62
C THR A 36 -13.26 6.09 -38.28
N ALA A 37 -14.07 6.83 -37.51
CA ALA A 37 -15.10 7.70 -38.04
C ALA A 37 -14.53 8.81 -38.93
N GLY A 38 -13.40 9.41 -38.54
CA GLY A 38 -12.71 10.44 -39.32
C GLY A 38 -12.19 9.91 -40.66
N ILE A 39 -11.51 8.76 -40.66
CA ILE A 39 -10.99 8.12 -41.88
C ILE A 39 -12.14 7.70 -42.80
N GLY A 40 -13.16 7.03 -42.27
CA GLY A 40 -14.34 6.63 -43.05
C GLY A 40 -15.12 7.82 -43.59
N GLY A 41 -15.09 8.95 -42.89
CA GLY A 41 -15.66 10.21 -43.34
C GLY A 41 -14.87 10.86 -44.48
N MET A 42 -13.54 10.88 -44.39
CA MET A 42 -12.67 11.37 -45.47
C MET A 42 -12.81 10.52 -46.74
N HIS A 43 -12.95 9.20 -46.60
CA HIS A 43 -13.16 8.32 -47.76
C HIS A 43 -14.46 8.65 -48.50
N ARG A 44 -15.55 8.88 -47.77
CA ARG A 44 -16.83 9.33 -48.35
C ARG A 44 -16.71 10.68 -49.05
N LEU A 45 -16.08 11.66 -48.39
CA LEU A 45 -15.87 12.98 -48.99
C LEU A 45 -15.01 12.91 -50.27
N ALA A 46 -13.97 12.08 -50.27
CA ALA A 46 -13.13 11.87 -51.44
C ALA A 46 -13.92 11.26 -52.61
N GLN A 47 -14.82 10.31 -52.35
CA GLN A 47 -15.72 9.76 -53.36
C GLN A 47 -16.66 10.84 -53.93
N THR A 48 -17.31 11.63 -53.08
CA THR A 48 -18.20 12.71 -53.54
C THR A 48 -17.46 13.78 -54.36
N ILE A 49 -16.26 14.17 -53.93
CA ILE A 49 -15.41 15.10 -54.70
C ILE A 49 -15.02 14.49 -56.05
N ASN A 50 -14.65 13.21 -56.06
CA ASN A 50 -14.34 12.51 -57.30
C ASN A 50 -15.54 12.47 -58.24
N ASP A 51 -16.75 12.22 -57.74
CA ASP A 51 -17.97 12.23 -58.55
C ASP A 51 -18.25 13.61 -59.15
N ILE A 52 -18.06 14.69 -58.37
CA ILE A 52 -18.21 16.07 -58.85
C ILE A 52 -17.19 16.39 -59.95
N VAL A 53 -15.92 16.03 -59.75
CA VAL A 53 -14.84 16.37 -60.69
C VAL A 53 -14.90 15.52 -61.96
N VAL A 54 -15.13 14.21 -61.82
CA VAL A 54 -15.07 13.25 -62.93
C VAL A 54 -16.38 13.25 -63.74
N PHE A 55 -17.54 13.37 -63.10
CA PHE A 55 -18.82 13.30 -63.80
C PHE A 55 -19.43 14.68 -64.05
N ASN A 56 -19.72 15.46 -63.00
CA ASN A 56 -20.47 16.72 -63.16
C ASN A 56 -19.70 17.78 -63.93
N ASN A 57 -18.44 18.03 -63.58
CA ASN A 57 -17.62 19.03 -64.28
C ASN A 57 -17.31 18.61 -65.73
N ALA A 58 -17.14 17.29 -65.97
CA ALA A 58 -16.93 16.78 -67.32
C ALA A 58 -18.19 16.96 -68.18
N LYS A 59 -19.39 16.62 -67.67
CA LYS A 59 -20.66 16.88 -68.37
C LYS A 59 -20.86 18.35 -68.69
N LEU A 60 -20.61 19.23 -67.72
CA LEU A 60 -20.69 20.67 -67.93
C LEU A 60 -19.74 21.14 -69.05
N ALA A 61 -18.48 20.71 -69.04
CA ALA A 61 -17.51 21.07 -70.07
C ALA A 61 -17.93 20.55 -71.47
N LEU A 62 -18.47 19.35 -71.53
CA LEU A 62 -18.97 18.74 -72.78
C LEU A 62 -20.24 19.44 -73.29
N ALA A 63 -21.19 19.78 -72.42
CA ALA A 63 -22.36 20.57 -72.78
C ALA A 63 -21.98 21.96 -73.30
N GLN A 64 -21.01 22.63 -72.66
CA GLN A 64 -20.46 23.90 -73.13
C GLN A 64 -19.73 23.77 -74.48
N SER A 65 -19.09 22.63 -74.74
CA SER A 65 -18.48 22.33 -76.04
C SER A 65 -19.56 22.16 -77.12
N GLN A 66 -20.65 21.45 -76.82
CA GLN A 66 -21.78 21.27 -77.73
C GLN A 66 -22.43 22.62 -78.07
N ALA A 67 -22.75 23.45 -77.07
CA ALA A 67 -23.34 24.79 -77.27
C ALA A 67 -22.46 25.68 -78.16
N ARG A 68 -21.15 25.69 -77.91
CA ARG A 68 -20.18 26.45 -78.72
C ARG A 68 -20.10 25.94 -80.15
N ALA A 69 -20.04 24.62 -80.35
CA ALA A 69 -19.94 24.01 -81.68
C ALA A 69 -21.16 24.34 -82.55
N VAL A 70 -22.38 24.18 -82.00
CA VAL A 70 -23.63 24.49 -82.71
C VAL A 70 -23.75 25.99 -83.00
N GLY A 71 -23.39 26.85 -82.04
CA GLY A 71 -23.42 28.30 -82.24
C GLY A 71 -22.41 28.79 -83.30
N GLU A 72 -21.21 28.19 -83.35
CA GLU A 72 -20.24 28.49 -84.42
C GLU A 72 -20.65 27.92 -85.77
N GLN A 73 -21.36 26.78 -85.79
CA GLN A 73 -21.94 26.21 -87.00
C GLN A 73 -23.05 27.12 -87.57
N GLU A 74 -23.92 27.67 -86.72
CA GLU A 74 -24.96 28.64 -87.11
C GLU A 74 -24.33 29.88 -87.77
N LYS A 75 -23.32 30.49 -87.10
CA LYS A 75 -22.56 31.63 -87.66
C LYS A 75 -21.83 31.25 -88.94
N GLY A 76 -21.34 30.02 -89.05
CA GLY A 76 -20.71 29.47 -90.23
C GLY A 76 -21.67 29.42 -91.42
N LEU A 77 -22.88 28.90 -91.20
CA LEU A 77 -23.93 28.79 -92.23
C LEU A 77 -24.40 30.16 -92.73
N LEU A 78 -24.55 31.13 -91.82
CA LEU A 78 -24.86 32.51 -92.20
C LEU A 78 -23.74 33.15 -93.04
N ARG A 79 -22.47 32.93 -92.67
CA ARG A 79 -21.32 33.39 -93.46
C ARG A 79 -21.21 32.68 -94.81
N LEU A 80 -21.60 31.41 -94.89
CA LEU A 80 -21.52 30.59 -96.10
C LEU A 80 -22.43 31.15 -97.21
N VAL A 81 -23.61 31.65 -96.85
CA VAL A 81 -24.54 32.31 -97.80
C VAL A 81 -23.99 33.65 -98.31
N LEU A 82 -23.11 34.29 -97.55
CA LEU A 82 -22.50 35.59 -97.89
C LEU A 82 -21.13 35.45 -98.58
N ALA A 83 -20.63 34.24 -98.80
CA ALA A 83 -19.32 34.00 -99.39
C ALA A 83 -19.29 34.45 -100.87
N THR A 84 -18.23 35.14 -101.26
CA THR A 84 -18.12 35.73 -102.61
C THR A 84 -17.23 34.93 -103.57
N ASP A 85 -16.41 34.01 -103.05
CA ASP A 85 -15.45 33.24 -103.83
C ASP A 85 -15.29 31.80 -103.31
N ALA A 86 -14.77 30.93 -104.17
CA ALA A 86 -14.63 29.50 -103.88
C ALA A 86 -13.66 29.21 -102.71
N GLN A 87 -12.66 30.06 -102.49
CA GLN A 87 -11.69 29.87 -101.41
C GLN A 87 -12.31 30.18 -100.04
N GLN A 88 -13.11 31.23 -99.95
CA GLN A 88 -13.91 31.55 -98.76
C GLN A 88 -14.91 30.44 -98.46
N THR A 89 -15.65 29.97 -99.47
CA THR A 89 -16.62 28.87 -99.34
C THR A 89 -15.95 27.61 -98.79
N GLN A 90 -14.81 27.19 -99.35
CA GLN A 90 -14.07 26.02 -98.83
C GLN A 90 -13.59 26.20 -97.39
N THR A 91 -13.10 27.39 -97.04
CA THR A 91 -12.63 27.69 -95.69
C THR A 91 -13.77 27.62 -94.68
N ILE A 92 -14.93 28.19 -95.01
CA ILE A 92 -16.11 28.16 -94.15
C ILE A 92 -16.67 26.73 -94.02
N LEU A 93 -16.74 25.97 -95.11
CA LEU A 93 -17.16 24.57 -95.08
C LEU A 93 -16.23 23.70 -94.23
N ALA A 94 -14.91 23.91 -94.31
CA ALA A 94 -13.94 23.23 -93.46
C ALA A 94 -14.16 23.56 -91.97
N ALA A 95 -14.43 24.83 -91.65
CA ALA A 95 -14.74 25.26 -90.28
C ALA A 95 -16.06 24.65 -89.78
N ILE A 96 -17.11 24.61 -90.61
CA ILE A 96 -18.39 23.96 -90.28
C ILE A 96 -18.18 22.48 -89.99
N LYS A 97 -17.45 21.78 -90.86
CA LYS A 97 -17.15 20.35 -90.69
C LYS A 97 -16.32 20.08 -89.44
N PHE A 98 -15.39 20.97 -89.10
CA PHE A 98 -14.65 20.89 -87.85
C PHE A 98 -15.57 21.01 -86.63
N GLN A 99 -16.49 21.98 -86.63
CA GLN A 99 -17.46 22.13 -85.52
C GLN A 99 -18.44 20.96 -85.43
N GLU A 100 -18.84 20.38 -86.57
CA GLU A 100 -19.64 19.15 -86.60
C GLU A 100 -18.91 17.99 -85.90
N GLY A 101 -17.60 17.83 -86.15
CA GLY A 101 -16.76 16.86 -85.46
C GLY A 101 -16.68 17.11 -83.95
N GLN A 102 -16.45 18.36 -83.54
CA GLN A 102 -16.41 18.75 -82.12
C GLN A 102 -17.75 18.50 -81.42
N TYR A 103 -18.88 18.78 -82.07
CA TYR A 103 -20.21 18.48 -81.55
C TYR A 103 -20.41 16.96 -81.41
N ALA A 104 -20.05 16.17 -82.41
CA ALA A 104 -20.18 14.71 -82.37
C ALA A 104 -19.34 14.08 -81.25
N GLU A 105 -18.09 14.51 -81.08
CA GLU A 105 -17.21 14.03 -80.01
C GLU A 105 -17.74 14.42 -78.62
N SER A 106 -18.10 15.70 -78.45
CA SER A 106 -18.62 16.18 -77.17
C SER A 106 -19.97 15.56 -76.79
N LYS A 107 -20.84 15.28 -77.77
CA LYS A 107 -22.08 14.52 -77.58
C LYS A 107 -21.81 13.07 -77.17
N ALA A 108 -20.88 12.39 -77.83
CA ALA A 108 -20.54 11.00 -77.52
C ALA A 108 -19.99 10.87 -76.10
N GLY A 109 -19.04 11.76 -75.73
CA GLY A 109 -18.51 11.81 -74.37
C GLY A 109 -19.58 12.17 -73.33
N PHE A 110 -20.51 13.07 -73.67
CA PHE A 110 -21.60 13.43 -72.74
C PHE A 110 -22.52 12.23 -72.50
N ALA A 111 -22.90 11.51 -73.56
CA ALA A 111 -23.75 10.33 -73.44
C ALA A 111 -23.09 9.18 -72.67
N GLU A 112 -21.78 8.99 -72.84
CA GLU A 112 -21.00 8.00 -72.08
C GLU A 112 -21.03 8.33 -70.59
N ILE A 113 -20.71 9.57 -70.21
CA ILE A 113 -20.71 9.99 -68.81
C ILE A 113 -22.12 9.97 -68.22
N LEU A 114 -23.14 10.38 -68.99
CA LEU A 114 -24.54 10.32 -68.57
C LEU A 114 -24.95 8.88 -68.25
N GLY A 115 -24.49 7.89 -69.04
CA GLY A 115 -24.76 6.47 -68.81
C GLY A 115 -23.98 5.84 -67.65
N LEU A 116 -22.81 6.37 -67.31
CA LEU A 116 -22.01 5.94 -66.14
C LEU A 116 -22.49 6.58 -64.83
N SER A 117 -23.20 7.70 -64.92
CA SER A 117 -23.74 8.44 -63.78
C SER A 117 -25.21 8.06 -63.48
N LYS A 118 -25.78 8.63 -62.42
CA LYS A 118 -27.23 8.55 -62.15
C LYS A 118 -27.89 9.85 -62.63
N PRO A 119 -28.33 9.92 -63.90
CA PRO A 119 -28.87 11.14 -64.46
C PRO A 119 -30.19 11.52 -63.76
N THR A 120 -30.36 12.80 -63.52
CA THR A 120 -31.62 13.37 -63.06
C THR A 120 -32.65 13.38 -64.20
N GLN A 121 -33.94 13.43 -63.84
CA GLN A 121 -35.00 13.53 -64.84
C GLN A 121 -34.83 14.77 -65.75
N PHE A 122 -34.36 15.89 -65.18
CA PHE A 122 -34.08 17.11 -65.93
C PHE A 122 -33.01 16.92 -67.00
N GLU A 123 -31.94 16.18 -66.69
CA GLU A 123 -30.87 15.86 -67.67
C GLU A 123 -31.38 14.98 -68.80
N ILE A 124 -32.20 13.97 -68.48
CA ILE A 124 -32.80 13.07 -69.47
C ILE A 124 -33.70 13.88 -70.43
N ASP A 125 -34.56 14.73 -69.87
CA ASP A 125 -35.54 15.50 -70.63
C ASP A 125 -34.86 16.52 -71.56
N ILE A 126 -33.88 17.28 -71.06
CA ILE A 126 -33.17 18.28 -71.88
C ILE A 126 -32.28 17.61 -72.95
N THR A 127 -31.64 16.49 -72.62
CA THR A 127 -30.82 15.73 -73.60
C THR A 127 -31.70 15.19 -74.73
N ALA A 128 -32.92 14.73 -74.42
CA ALA A 128 -33.88 14.30 -75.44
C ALA A 128 -34.32 15.46 -76.35
N LYS A 129 -34.54 16.66 -75.80
CA LYS A 129 -34.83 17.87 -76.59
C LYS A 129 -33.67 18.24 -77.52
N VAL A 130 -32.43 18.26 -77.01
CA VAL A 130 -31.23 18.54 -77.80
C VAL A 130 -31.07 17.54 -78.95
N GLN A 131 -31.30 16.24 -78.70
CA GLN A 131 -31.27 15.21 -79.74
C GLN A 131 -32.39 15.39 -80.79
N ALA A 132 -33.55 15.92 -80.41
CA ALA A 132 -34.64 16.20 -81.35
C ALA A 132 -34.28 17.36 -82.30
N HIS A 133 -33.61 18.40 -81.81
CA HIS A 133 -33.07 19.48 -82.66
C HIS A 133 -32.06 18.96 -83.66
N GLU A 134 -31.12 18.11 -83.23
CA GLU A 134 -30.13 17.51 -84.11
C GLU A 134 -30.78 16.70 -85.23
N LYS A 135 -31.71 15.79 -84.89
CA LYS A 135 -32.44 14.98 -85.88
C LYS A 135 -33.20 15.81 -86.90
N ARG A 136 -33.70 16.99 -86.50
CA ARG A 136 -34.41 17.92 -87.37
C ARG A 136 -33.46 18.74 -88.24
N ASN A 137 -32.42 19.33 -87.63
CA ASN A 137 -31.65 20.40 -88.25
C ASN A 137 -30.49 19.86 -89.10
N VAL A 138 -29.86 18.74 -88.72
CA VAL A 138 -28.71 18.18 -89.46
C VAL A 138 -29.03 17.89 -90.94
N PRO A 139 -30.17 17.25 -91.30
CA PRO A 139 -30.54 17.07 -92.71
C PRO A 139 -30.73 18.39 -93.47
N VAL A 140 -31.27 19.42 -92.81
CA VAL A 140 -31.52 20.75 -93.41
C VAL A 140 -30.21 21.50 -93.62
N VAL A 141 -29.23 21.36 -92.70
CA VAL A 141 -27.86 21.85 -92.89
C VAL A 141 -27.23 21.23 -94.15
N ALA A 142 -27.35 19.90 -94.30
CA ALA A 142 -26.82 19.21 -95.49
C ALA A 142 -27.49 19.71 -96.78
N GLN A 143 -28.80 19.95 -96.75
CA GLN A 143 -29.54 20.53 -97.88
C GLN A 143 -29.05 21.94 -98.21
N ALA A 144 -28.84 22.80 -97.22
CA ALA A 144 -28.31 24.16 -97.42
C ALA A 144 -26.91 24.14 -98.05
N ILE A 145 -26.01 23.27 -97.58
CA ILE A 145 -24.68 23.08 -98.16
C ILE A 145 -24.78 22.57 -99.61
N GLN A 146 -25.72 21.67 -99.89
CA GLN A 146 -25.93 21.14 -101.23
C GLN A 146 -26.42 22.21 -102.22
N LEU A 147 -27.34 23.09 -101.80
CA LEU A 147 -27.83 24.20 -102.64
C LEU A 147 -26.69 25.15 -103.04
N ILE A 148 -25.77 25.43 -102.12
CA ILE A 148 -24.57 26.25 -102.38
C ILE A 148 -23.60 25.51 -103.32
N ALA A 149 -23.47 24.18 -103.19
CA ALA A 149 -22.66 23.38 -104.10
C ALA A 149 -23.24 23.32 -105.53
N THR A 150 -24.56 23.49 -105.70
CA THR A 150 -25.24 23.57 -107.00
C THR A 150 -25.43 25.00 -107.51
N ASP A 151 -24.77 25.99 -106.91
CA ASP A 151 -24.81 27.42 -107.26
C ASP A 151 -26.18 28.11 -107.06
N ASP A 152 -27.08 27.51 -106.28
CA ASP A 152 -28.37 28.08 -105.88
C ASP A 152 -28.24 28.88 -104.56
N THR A 153 -27.59 30.04 -104.66
CA THR A 153 -27.33 30.92 -103.51
C THR A 153 -28.60 31.57 -102.96
N GLU A 154 -29.60 31.87 -103.81
CA GLU A 154 -30.88 32.45 -103.39
C GLU A 154 -31.72 31.43 -102.61
N GLY A 155 -31.81 30.19 -103.10
CA GLY A 155 -32.46 29.09 -102.39
C GLY A 155 -31.78 28.77 -101.07
N ALA A 156 -30.45 28.72 -101.05
CA ALA A 156 -29.66 28.54 -99.83
C ALA A 156 -29.92 29.68 -98.82
N SER A 157 -29.95 30.94 -99.28
CA SER A 157 -30.21 32.09 -98.42
C SER A 157 -31.60 32.04 -97.78
N LYS A 158 -32.64 31.70 -98.55
CA LYS A 158 -34.01 31.58 -98.02
C LYS A 158 -34.11 30.47 -96.99
N LEU A 159 -33.49 29.31 -97.25
CA LEU A 159 -33.49 28.17 -96.33
C LEU A 159 -32.73 28.50 -95.03
N VAL A 160 -31.53 29.08 -95.15
CA VAL A 160 -30.69 29.40 -94.00
C VAL A 160 -31.32 30.48 -93.13
N GLN A 161 -31.77 31.60 -93.71
CA GLN A 161 -32.32 32.71 -92.92
C GLN A 161 -33.75 32.46 -92.42
N GLY A 162 -34.58 31.79 -93.22
CA GLY A 162 -35.99 31.59 -92.92
C GLY A 162 -36.24 30.42 -91.96
N GLU A 163 -35.58 29.29 -92.17
CA GLU A 163 -35.82 28.06 -91.40
C GLU A 163 -34.65 27.71 -90.48
N LEU A 164 -33.43 27.68 -91.01
CA LEU A 164 -32.29 27.10 -90.30
C LEU A 164 -31.80 27.99 -89.15
N ALA A 165 -31.63 29.29 -89.36
CA ALA A 165 -31.19 30.24 -88.33
C ALA A 165 -32.13 30.23 -87.10
N PRO A 166 -33.46 30.41 -87.22
CA PRO A 166 -34.33 30.33 -86.05
C PRO A 166 -34.38 28.93 -85.42
N ALA A 167 -34.19 27.86 -86.20
CA ALA A 167 -34.14 26.50 -85.66
C ALA A 167 -32.83 26.20 -84.91
N MET A 168 -31.69 26.68 -85.41
CA MET A 168 -30.38 26.57 -84.75
C MET A 168 -30.31 27.47 -83.51
N GLY A 169 -30.84 28.69 -83.56
CA GLY A 169 -30.95 29.54 -82.38
C GLY A 169 -31.74 28.88 -81.24
N LYS A 170 -32.84 28.17 -81.54
CA LYS A 170 -33.56 27.36 -80.54
C LYS A 170 -32.72 26.19 -80.02
N TRP A 171 -31.93 25.56 -80.87
CA TRP A 171 -31.03 24.48 -80.46
C TRP A 171 -29.93 24.99 -79.52
N VAL A 172 -29.33 26.16 -79.80
CA VAL A 172 -28.35 26.81 -78.92
C VAL A 172 -28.99 27.16 -77.58
N LEU A 173 -30.23 27.69 -77.57
CA LEU A 173 -30.94 28.01 -76.32
C LEU A 173 -31.18 26.76 -75.44
N ASP A 174 -31.59 25.64 -76.03
CA ASP A 174 -31.79 24.39 -75.28
C ASP A 174 -30.45 23.78 -74.82
N LEU A 175 -29.36 23.99 -75.58
CA LEU A 175 -28.00 23.62 -75.16
C LEU A 175 -27.50 24.51 -74.01
N ASP A 176 -27.80 25.81 -74.02
CA ASP A 176 -27.52 26.72 -72.91
C ASP A 176 -28.37 26.36 -71.68
N GLU A 177 -29.62 25.92 -71.87
CA GLU A 177 -30.45 25.36 -70.79
C GLU A 177 -29.79 24.10 -70.21
N LEU A 178 -29.29 23.18 -71.03
CA LEU A 178 -28.52 22.01 -70.58
C LEU A 178 -27.28 22.43 -69.78
N VAL A 179 -26.48 23.38 -70.27
CA VAL A 179 -25.32 23.92 -69.54
C VAL A 179 -25.74 24.47 -68.18
N SER A 180 -26.85 25.20 -68.12
CA SER A 180 -27.36 25.77 -66.86
C SER A 180 -27.83 24.69 -65.86
N ILE A 181 -28.41 23.59 -66.36
CA ILE A 181 -28.82 22.45 -65.55
C ILE A 181 -27.58 21.75 -64.97
N GLU A 182 -26.59 21.44 -65.80
CA GLU A 182 -25.33 20.82 -65.34
C GLU A 182 -24.58 21.69 -64.34
N GLN A 183 -24.55 23.01 -64.56
CA GLN A 183 -23.96 23.96 -63.61
C GLN A 183 -24.67 23.91 -62.25
N ARG A 184 -26.01 23.99 -62.24
CA ARG A 184 -26.80 23.93 -60.99
C ARG A 184 -26.62 22.60 -60.27
N LEU A 185 -26.51 21.49 -60.99
CA LEU A 185 -26.27 20.17 -60.41
C LEU A 185 -24.86 20.09 -59.81
N SER A 186 -23.85 20.64 -60.47
CA SER A 186 -22.48 20.72 -59.94
C SER A 186 -22.42 21.58 -58.66
N ASP A 187 -23.03 22.77 -58.68
CA ASP A 187 -23.08 23.67 -57.52
C ASP A 187 -23.83 23.06 -56.34
N ALA A 188 -24.96 22.40 -56.60
CA ALA A 188 -25.74 21.70 -55.57
C ALA A 188 -24.96 20.53 -54.94
N ALA A 189 -24.24 19.76 -55.77
CA ALA A 189 -23.39 18.67 -55.30
C ALA A 189 -22.22 19.20 -54.44
N ALA A 190 -21.56 20.29 -54.87
CA ALA A 190 -20.51 20.94 -54.10
C ALA A 190 -21.00 21.47 -52.74
N ALA A 191 -22.17 22.11 -52.71
CA ALA A 191 -22.78 22.59 -51.47
C ALA A 191 -23.17 21.45 -50.52
N ALA A 192 -23.66 20.33 -51.06
CA ALA A 192 -23.96 19.13 -50.29
C ALA A 192 -22.68 18.52 -49.67
N ALA A 193 -21.61 18.39 -50.47
CA ALA A 193 -20.32 17.90 -50.00
C ALA A 193 -19.73 18.79 -48.89
N GLU A 194 -19.84 20.11 -49.01
CA GLU A 194 -19.36 21.04 -47.99
C GLU A 194 -20.16 20.92 -46.68
N LYS A 195 -21.48 20.71 -46.77
CA LYS A 195 -22.34 20.48 -45.61
C LYS A 195 -21.97 19.17 -44.90
N GLU A 196 -21.75 18.10 -45.67
CA GLU A 196 -21.32 16.81 -45.13
C GLU A 196 -19.95 16.90 -44.46
N TYR A 197 -18.99 17.58 -45.09
CA TYR A 197 -17.67 17.87 -44.49
C TYR A 197 -17.79 18.64 -43.17
N ARG A 198 -18.59 19.72 -43.12
CA ARG A 198 -18.79 20.52 -41.90
C ARG A 198 -19.38 19.68 -40.77
N LEU A 199 -20.37 18.83 -41.08
CA LEU A 199 -20.98 17.93 -40.10
C LEU A 199 -19.96 16.92 -39.58
N LEU A 200 -19.25 16.20 -40.45
CA LEU A 200 -18.18 15.26 -40.08
C LEU A 200 -17.12 15.93 -39.21
N ARG A 201 -16.63 17.10 -39.64
CA ARG A 201 -15.63 17.87 -38.89
C ARG A 201 -16.14 18.24 -37.49
N SER A 202 -17.39 18.69 -37.37
CA SER A 202 -17.98 19.06 -36.08
C SER A 202 -18.13 17.84 -35.14
N ILE A 203 -18.53 16.68 -35.68
CA ILE A 203 -18.63 15.43 -34.92
C ILE A 203 -17.24 14.97 -34.47
N SER A 204 -16.24 15.01 -35.35
CA SER A 204 -14.86 14.67 -35.01
C SER A 204 -14.30 15.59 -33.92
N LEU A 205 -14.48 16.91 -34.03
CA LEU A 205 -14.04 17.88 -33.01
C LEU A 205 -14.76 17.68 -31.67
N ALA A 206 -16.07 17.45 -31.70
CA ALA A 206 -16.85 17.15 -30.50
C ALA A 206 -16.39 15.83 -29.84
N GLY A 207 -16.09 14.80 -30.64
CA GLY A 207 -15.55 13.52 -30.18
C GLY A 207 -14.18 13.67 -29.51
N VAL A 208 -13.26 14.44 -30.11
CA VAL A 208 -11.94 14.75 -29.51
C VAL A 208 -12.12 15.52 -28.21
N ALA A 209 -12.96 16.56 -28.18
CA ALA A 209 -13.22 17.33 -26.97
C ALA A 209 -13.82 16.46 -25.85
N LEU A 210 -14.74 15.56 -26.19
CA LEU A 210 -15.30 14.60 -25.25
C LEU A 210 -14.24 13.63 -24.70
N ALA A 211 -13.36 13.10 -25.57
CA ALA A 211 -12.27 12.23 -25.14
C ALA A 211 -11.30 12.96 -24.19
N LEU A 212 -10.91 14.19 -24.50
CA LEU A 212 -10.02 15.00 -23.65
C LEU A 212 -10.66 15.33 -22.30
N THR A 213 -11.94 15.73 -22.29
CA THR A 213 -12.65 16.07 -21.05
C THR A 213 -12.86 14.85 -20.15
N LEU A 214 -13.26 13.70 -20.73
CA LEU A 214 -13.36 12.45 -19.99
C LEU A 214 -12.01 11.98 -19.48
N GLY A 215 -10.95 12.13 -20.27
CA GLY A 215 -9.60 11.76 -19.88
C GLY A 215 -9.05 12.60 -18.74
N LEU A 216 -9.24 13.92 -18.81
CA LEU A 216 -8.89 14.82 -17.72
C LEU A 216 -9.71 14.54 -16.46
N ALA A 217 -11.02 14.30 -16.59
CA ALA A 217 -11.87 13.95 -15.47
C ALA A 217 -11.43 12.63 -14.81
N ALA A 218 -11.16 11.58 -15.60
CA ALA A 218 -10.64 10.31 -15.11
C ALA A 218 -9.29 10.47 -14.41
N ALA A 219 -8.36 11.23 -15.01
CA ALA A 219 -7.05 11.52 -14.41
C ALA A 219 -7.18 12.24 -13.06
N LEU A 220 -8.05 13.24 -12.96
CA LEU A 220 -8.30 13.98 -11.72
C LEU A 220 -8.96 13.10 -10.65
N VAL A 221 -9.91 12.24 -11.02
CA VAL A 221 -10.58 11.32 -10.09
C VAL A 221 -9.60 10.28 -9.56
N ILE A 222 -8.81 9.65 -10.44
CA ILE A 222 -7.81 8.65 -10.07
C ILE A 222 -6.71 9.29 -9.21
N ALA A 223 -6.17 10.44 -9.62
CA ALA A 223 -5.14 11.15 -8.86
C ALA A 223 -5.62 11.59 -7.48
N ARG A 224 -6.86 12.10 -7.36
CA ARG A 224 -7.45 12.47 -6.06
C ARG A 224 -7.71 11.24 -5.20
N GLY A 225 -8.22 10.16 -5.79
CA GLY A 225 -8.46 8.89 -5.08
C GLY A 225 -7.16 8.32 -4.52
N LEU A 226 -6.12 8.23 -5.34
CA LEU A 226 -4.82 7.72 -4.92
C LEU A 226 -4.16 8.60 -3.85
N ARG A 227 -4.23 9.93 -3.97
CA ARG A 227 -3.76 10.86 -2.92
C ARG A 227 -4.56 10.76 -1.62
N ARG A 228 -5.81 10.29 -1.68
CA ARG A 228 -6.64 10.07 -0.49
C ARG A 228 -6.28 8.75 0.19
N GLU A 229 -6.18 7.66 -0.57
CA GLU A 229 -5.76 6.35 -0.06
C GLU A 229 -4.33 6.39 0.51
N LEU A 230 -3.42 7.16 -0.11
CA LEU A 230 -2.07 7.33 0.41
C LEU A 230 -2.00 8.28 1.61
N GLY A 231 -2.92 9.24 1.75
CA GLY A 231 -2.89 10.25 2.82
C GLY A 231 -1.83 11.35 2.65
N GLY A 232 -0.98 11.25 1.63
CA GLY A 232 0.12 12.17 1.36
C GLY A 232 0.76 11.91 0.00
N GLU A 233 1.96 12.46 -0.23
CA GLU A 233 2.73 12.15 -1.44
C GLU A 233 3.40 10.77 -1.34
N PRO A 234 3.40 9.96 -2.41
CA PRO A 234 4.05 8.64 -2.41
C PRO A 234 5.53 8.70 -2.00
N ARG A 235 6.24 9.77 -2.41
CA ARG A 235 7.64 9.98 -2.08
C ARG A 235 7.87 10.18 -0.57
N GLU A 236 6.93 10.85 0.08
CA GLU A 236 6.98 11.09 1.53
C GLU A 236 6.75 9.78 2.30
N ALA A 237 5.75 8.99 1.91
CA ALA A 237 5.53 7.66 2.48
C ALA A 237 6.79 6.77 2.33
N ALA A 238 7.43 6.78 1.16
CA ALA A 238 8.67 6.04 0.91
C ALA A 238 9.89 6.58 1.68
N ARG A 239 9.91 7.88 2.01
CA ARG A 239 10.95 8.47 2.88
C ARG A 239 10.74 8.00 4.32
N ILE A 240 9.52 8.10 4.84
CA ILE A 240 9.18 7.67 6.20
C ILE A 240 9.45 6.17 6.39
N ALA A 241 9.07 5.34 5.41
CA ALA A 241 9.37 3.90 5.48
C ALA A 241 10.88 3.61 5.53
N ARG A 242 11.71 4.41 4.84
CA ARG A 242 13.18 4.28 4.89
C ARG A 242 13.77 4.72 6.22
N GLU A 243 13.29 5.83 6.77
CA GLU A 243 13.69 6.30 8.10
C GLU A 243 13.27 5.31 9.20
N LEU A 244 12.08 4.72 9.07
CA LEU A 244 11.64 3.65 9.95
C LEU A 244 12.56 2.42 9.84
N ALA A 245 12.96 2.04 8.63
CA ALA A 245 13.88 0.93 8.40
C ALA A 245 15.30 1.19 8.93
N SER A 246 15.72 2.47 9.05
CA SER A 246 16.99 2.84 9.69
C SER A 246 16.88 2.99 11.22
N GLY A 247 15.71 2.73 11.81
CA GLY A 247 15.47 2.81 13.25
C GLY A 247 15.18 4.23 13.76
N ASN A 248 15.02 5.21 12.86
CA ASN A 248 14.63 6.56 13.25
C ASN A 248 13.11 6.65 13.47
N LEU A 249 12.71 6.66 14.74
CA LEU A 249 11.30 6.82 15.16
C LEU A 249 10.92 8.28 15.44
N ALA A 250 11.88 9.21 15.41
CA ALA A 250 11.67 10.63 15.72
C ALA A 250 11.16 11.41 14.49
N LEU A 251 10.13 10.87 13.81
CA LEU A 251 9.57 11.45 12.60
C LEU A 251 8.29 12.22 12.91
N GLY A 252 8.22 13.46 12.40
CA GLY A 252 7.00 14.26 12.42
C GLY A 252 6.02 13.81 11.34
N PHE A 253 4.78 13.54 11.73
CA PHE A 253 3.69 13.23 10.81
C PHE A 253 2.75 14.43 10.66
N SER A 254 2.50 14.84 9.41
CA SER A 254 1.42 15.77 9.08
C SER A 254 0.27 14.99 8.45
N LEU A 255 -0.58 14.39 9.29
CA LEU A 255 -1.79 13.72 8.83
C LEU A 255 -2.89 14.75 8.53
N ARG A 256 -3.75 14.42 7.56
CA ARG A 256 -4.98 15.18 7.36
C ARG A 256 -5.91 14.99 8.57
N LYS A 257 -6.68 16.04 8.87
CA LYS A 257 -7.64 16.02 9.98
C LYS A 257 -8.68 14.91 9.75
N GLY A 258 -8.74 13.94 10.66
CA GLY A 258 -9.68 12.80 10.57
C GLY A 258 -9.24 11.68 9.62
N ASP A 259 -7.97 11.62 9.23
CA ASP A 259 -7.41 10.53 8.43
C ASP A 259 -6.90 9.39 9.32
N ASP A 260 -7.63 8.28 9.31
CA ASP A 260 -7.39 7.06 10.09
C ASP A 260 -7.15 5.81 9.23
N THR A 261 -7.39 5.90 7.93
CA THR A 261 -7.39 4.76 7.00
C THR A 261 -6.30 4.83 5.94
N SER A 262 -5.64 5.99 5.77
CA SER A 262 -4.59 6.11 4.76
C SER A 262 -3.32 5.34 5.10
N LEU A 263 -2.48 5.11 4.09
CA LEU A 263 -1.15 4.55 4.29
C LEU A 263 -0.31 5.38 5.28
N MET A 264 -0.39 6.71 5.19
CA MET A 264 0.32 7.61 6.12
C MET A 264 -0.20 7.48 7.55
N ALA A 265 -1.52 7.35 7.75
CA ALA A 265 -2.10 7.09 9.06
C ALA A 265 -1.63 5.75 9.64
N ALA A 266 -1.60 4.70 8.81
CA ALA A 266 -1.08 3.39 9.21
C ALA A 266 0.42 3.45 9.59
N LEU A 267 1.25 4.14 8.81
CA LEU A 267 2.66 4.35 9.14
C LEU A 267 2.82 5.11 10.48
N SER A 268 2.04 6.16 10.70
CA SER A 268 2.05 6.91 11.97
C SER A 268 1.68 6.03 13.15
N GLY A 269 0.66 5.18 13.00
CA GLY A 269 0.25 4.22 14.03
C GLY A 269 1.36 3.23 14.37
N THR A 270 2.01 2.66 13.35
CA THR A 270 3.14 1.73 13.50
C THR A 270 4.32 2.37 14.24
N ILE A 271 4.71 3.59 13.87
CA ILE A 271 5.79 4.30 14.57
C ILE A 271 5.42 4.60 16.03
N GLY A 272 4.17 4.98 16.29
CA GLY A 272 3.67 5.21 17.65
C GLY A 272 3.76 3.95 18.52
N GLN A 273 3.36 2.79 17.98
CA GLN A 273 3.45 1.51 18.68
C GLN A 273 4.90 1.10 18.94
N LEU A 274 5.78 1.18 17.93
CA LEU A 274 7.20 0.87 18.08
C LEU A 274 7.88 1.79 19.11
N SER A 275 7.57 3.08 19.09
CA SER A 275 8.08 4.04 20.08
C SER A 275 7.60 3.71 21.50
N GLY A 276 6.37 3.20 21.63
CA GLY A 276 5.85 2.67 22.90
C GLY A 276 6.66 1.48 23.40
N VAL A 277 6.91 0.49 22.54
CA VAL A 277 7.71 -0.70 22.88
C VAL A 277 9.13 -0.32 23.30
N ILE A 278 9.81 0.57 22.56
CA ILE A 278 11.17 1.03 22.90
C ILE A 278 11.21 1.75 24.25
N ARG A 279 10.20 2.58 24.56
CA ARG A 279 10.10 3.22 25.89
C ARG A 279 9.95 2.20 27.01
N SER A 280 9.11 1.18 26.83
CA SER A 280 8.96 0.12 27.83
C SER A 280 10.25 -0.68 28.02
N ILE A 281 11.00 -0.94 26.94
CA ILE A 281 12.31 -1.60 27.02
C ILE A 281 13.31 -0.74 27.81
N ASN A 282 13.39 0.56 27.53
CA ASN A 282 14.28 1.45 28.27
C ASN A 282 13.92 1.52 29.76
N GLN A 283 12.62 1.64 30.09
CA GLN A 283 12.18 1.64 31.49
C GLN A 283 12.51 0.32 32.21
N ALA A 284 12.36 -0.81 31.52
CA ALA A 284 12.77 -2.11 32.07
C ALA A 284 14.29 -2.18 32.28
N ALA A 285 15.08 -1.68 31.33
CA ALA A 285 16.53 -1.60 31.45
C ALA A 285 16.98 -0.73 32.63
N ASP A 286 16.36 0.44 32.83
CA ASP A 286 16.62 1.31 33.98
C ASP A 286 16.29 0.61 35.32
N THR A 287 15.18 -0.13 35.36
CA THR A 287 14.77 -0.89 36.54
C THR A 287 15.77 -2.01 36.86
N ILE A 288 16.22 -2.74 35.83
CA ILE A 288 17.24 -3.79 35.98
C ILE A 288 18.56 -3.19 36.44
N ASN A 289 18.97 -2.04 35.89
CA ASN A 289 20.19 -1.36 36.29
C ASN A 289 20.11 -0.90 37.76
N GLY A 290 18.97 -0.35 38.20
CA GLY A 290 18.73 -0.04 39.61
C GLY A 290 18.84 -1.27 40.52
N ALA A 291 18.17 -2.37 40.17
CA ALA A 291 18.24 -3.61 40.93
C ALA A 291 19.66 -4.20 40.99
N ALA A 292 20.46 -4.07 39.92
CA ALA A 292 21.84 -4.49 39.90
C ALA A 292 22.72 -3.68 40.87
N VAL A 293 22.46 -2.37 41.00
CA VAL A 293 23.13 -1.50 42.00
C VAL A 293 22.75 -1.89 43.43
N ASP A 294 21.47 -2.18 43.68
CA ASP A 294 21.00 -2.65 45.00
C ASP A 294 21.64 -4.00 45.37
N ILE A 295 21.72 -4.94 44.43
CA ILE A 295 22.41 -6.24 44.64
C ILE A 295 23.89 -6.01 44.95
N ALA A 296 24.58 -5.15 44.20
CA ALA A 296 25.98 -4.85 44.45
C ALA A 296 26.20 -4.29 45.86
N THR A 297 25.32 -3.38 46.30
CA THR A 297 25.35 -2.80 47.65
C THR A 297 25.06 -3.86 48.72
N GLY A 298 24.05 -4.71 48.52
CA GLY A 298 23.71 -5.80 49.43
C GLY A 298 24.83 -6.84 49.55
N ASN A 299 25.54 -7.14 48.47
CA ASN A 299 26.71 -8.02 48.50
C ASN A 299 27.86 -7.41 49.30
N LEU A 300 28.05 -6.08 49.25
CA LEU A 300 29.07 -5.41 50.06
C LEU A 300 28.76 -5.54 51.56
N ASP A 301 27.51 -5.27 51.96
CA ASP A 301 27.05 -5.44 53.36
C ASP A 301 27.19 -6.90 53.83
N LEU A 302 26.77 -7.85 53.01
CA LEU A 302 26.91 -9.28 53.32
C LEU A 302 28.39 -9.67 53.49
N SER A 303 29.28 -9.16 52.64
CA SER A 303 30.72 -9.39 52.76
C SER A 303 31.25 -8.86 54.10
N GLN A 304 30.90 -7.63 54.46
CA GLN A 304 31.30 -7.02 55.73
C GLN A 304 30.81 -7.83 56.94
N ARG A 305 29.52 -8.22 56.95
CA ARG A 305 28.96 -9.05 58.02
C ARG A 305 29.60 -10.42 58.11
N THR A 306 29.99 -10.99 56.97
CA THR A 306 30.71 -12.27 56.94
C THR A 306 32.10 -12.12 57.56
N GLU A 307 32.81 -11.01 57.30
CA GLU A 307 34.09 -10.69 57.96
C GLU A 307 33.93 -10.51 59.48
N GLU A 308 32.91 -9.77 59.94
CA GLU A 308 32.60 -9.58 61.36
C GLU A 308 32.25 -10.92 62.06
N GLN A 309 31.48 -11.78 61.39
CA GLN A 309 31.14 -13.10 61.90
C GLN A 309 32.37 -14.01 61.98
N ALA A 310 33.27 -13.95 61.00
CA ALA A 310 34.53 -14.68 61.02
C ALA A 310 35.40 -14.23 62.22
N ALA A 311 35.48 -12.91 62.47
CA ALA A 311 36.19 -12.37 63.64
C ALA A 311 35.56 -12.83 64.97
N SER A 312 34.23 -12.83 65.07
CA SER A 312 33.50 -13.30 66.25
C SER A 312 33.73 -14.80 66.50
N LEU A 313 33.78 -15.61 65.44
CA LEU A 313 34.10 -17.03 65.52
C LEU A 313 35.56 -17.25 65.97
N GLN A 314 36.51 -16.45 65.50
CA GLN A 314 37.89 -16.48 65.99
C GLN A 314 37.97 -16.18 67.50
N GLN A 315 37.26 -15.16 67.98
CA GLN A 315 37.21 -14.83 69.41
C GLN A 315 36.55 -15.94 70.24
N THR A 316 35.50 -16.56 69.71
CA THR A 316 34.83 -17.70 70.36
C THR A 316 35.76 -18.91 70.44
N ALA A 317 36.49 -19.21 69.36
CA ALA A 317 37.47 -20.29 69.34
C ALA A 317 38.59 -20.06 70.37
N ALA A 318 39.12 -18.84 70.47
CA ALA A 318 40.11 -18.48 71.48
C ALA A 318 39.55 -18.63 72.91
N SER A 319 38.31 -18.21 73.14
CA SER A 319 37.64 -18.38 74.44
C SER A 319 37.44 -19.86 74.79
N MET A 320 37.14 -20.70 73.79
CA MET A 320 37.03 -22.15 73.98
C MET A 320 38.38 -22.80 74.30
N GLU A 321 39.49 -22.28 73.77
CA GLU A 321 40.84 -22.72 74.11
C GLU A 321 41.20 -22.39 75.58
N GLU A 322 40.86 -21.19 76.03
CA GLU A 322 41.03 -20.75 77.42
C GLU A 322 40.14 -21.57 78.38
N LEU A 323 38.88 -21.79 78.02
CA LEU A 323 37.96 -22.65 78.78
C LEU A 323 38.48 -24.09 78.87
N THR A 324 38.97 -24.65 77.76
CA THR A 324 39.55 -26.00 77.72
C THR A 324 40.76 -26.10 78.66
N THR A 325 41.61 -25.07 78.67
CA THR A 325 42.75 -24.97 79.59
C THR A 325 42.28 -24.95 81.05
N THR A 326 41.26 -24.14 81.36
CA THR A 326 40.69 -24.04 82.71
C THR A 326 40.03 -25.35 83.16
N VAL A 327 39.30 -26.03 82.27
CA VAL A 327 38.69 -27.34 82.56
C VAL A 327 39.78 -28.39 82.84
N LYS A 328 40.87 -28.40 82.07
CA LYS A 328 42.02 -29.28 82.33
C LYS A 328 42.65 -29.01 83.69
N GLN A 329 42.80 -27.74 84.07
CA GLN A 329 43.29 -27.35 85.39
C GLN A 329 42.34 -27.76 86.52
N ASN A 330 41.03 -27.61 86.33
CA ASN A 330 40.02 -28.05 87.29
C ASN A 330 40.02 -29.57 87.47
N ALA A 331 40.16 -30.33 86.38
CA ALA A 331 40.26 -31.79 86.44
C ALA A 331 41.50 -32.24 87.23
N GLU A 332 42.66 -31.60 87.01
CA GLU A 332 43.88 -31.87 87.78
C GLU A 332 43.72 -31.49 89.26
N SER A 333 43.10 -30.35 89.54
CA SER A 333 42.81 -29.92 90.93
C SER A 333 41.87 -30.89 91.65
N ALA A 334 40.83 -31.37 90.96
CA ALA A 334 39.92 -32.38 91.50
C ALA A 334 40.63 -33.72 91.78
N ARG A 335 41.55 -34.12 90.90
CA ARG A 335 42.40 -35.30 91.10
C ARG A 335 43.29 -35.16 92.33
N GLN A 336 43.97 -34.01 92.49
CA GLN A 336 44.78 -33.72 93.68
C GLN A 336 43.93 -33.71 94.96
N ALA A 337 42.76 -33.09 94.93
CA ALA A 337 41.84 -33.08 96.07
C ALA A 337 41.38 -34.50 96.45
N ASN A 338 41.12 -35.38 95.47
CA ASN A 338 40.77 -36.77 95.71
C ASN A 338 41.94 -37.57 96.32
N GLU A 339 43.16 -37.36 95.85
CA GLU A 339 44.38 -37.96 96.45
C GLU A 339 44.55 -37.51 97.91
N LEU A 340 44.36 -36.22 98.19
CA LEU A 340 44.45 -35.68 99.55
C LEU A 340 43.36 -36.24 100.47
N ALA A 341 42.11 -36.32 99.99
CA ALA A 341 40.99 -36.89 100.73
C ALA A 341 41.19 -38.39 101.02
N SER A 342 41.70 -39.15 100.06
CA SER A 342 42.07 -40.56 100.23
C SER A 342 43.17 -40.71 101.30
N GLY A 343 44.20 -39.86 101.27
CA GLY A 343 45.24 -39.80 102.29
C GLY A 343 44.69 -39.49 103.68
N ALA A 344 43.81 -38.48 103.81
CA ALA A 344 43.15 -38.14 105.07
C ALA A 344 42.28 -39.28 105.60
N SER A 345 41.55 -39.98 104.73
CA SER A 345 40.76 -41.17 105.09
C SER A 345 41.65 -42.29 105.64
N ALA A 346 42.80 -42.56 105.01
CA ALA A 346 43.76 -43.55 105.51
C ALA A 346 44.31 -43.20 106.90
N VAL A 347 44.58 -41.91 107.17
CA VAL A 347 44.97 -41.43 108.49
C VAL A 347 43.84 -41.61 109.50
N ALA A 348 42.60 -41.28 109.14
CA ALA A 348 41.44 -41.48 110.01
C ALA A 348 41.23 -42.96 110.37
N VAL A 349 41.42 -43.90 109.43
CA VAL A 349 41.37 -45.35 109.68
C VAL A 349 42.44 -45.78 110.69
N LYS A 350 43.69 -45.31 110.53
CA LYS A 350 44.75 -45.54 111.52
C LYS A 350 44.38 -44.96 112.89
N GLY A 351 43.81 -43.76 112.93
CA GLY A 351 43.30 -43.15 114.16
C GLY A 351 42.22 -44.01 114.83
N GLY A 352 41.29 -44.56 114.04
CA GLY A 352 40.27 -45.50 114.51
C GLY A 352 40.85 -46.75 115.17
N HIS A 353 41.93 -47.32 114.62
CA HIS A 353 42.64 -48.43 115.25
C HIS A 353 43.24 -48.04 116.62
N VAL A 354 43.85 -46.86 116.71
CA VAL A 354 44.41 -46.34 117.98
C VAL A 354 43.31 -46.15 119.03
N VAL A 355 42.18 -45.54 118.66
CA VAL A 355 41.03 -45.39 119.56
C VAL A 355 40.48 -46.75 119.99
N GLY A 356 40.43 -47.73 119.08
CA GLY A 356 40.07 -49.11 119.41
C GLY A 356 40.98 -49.75 120.48
N GLN A 357 42.30 -49.52 120.39
CA GLN A 357 43.24 -49.95 121.42
C GLN A 357 42.98 -49.25 122.76
N VAL A 358 42.64 -47.96 122.76
CA VAL A 358 42.30 -47.21 123.98
C VAL A 358 41.05 -47.78 124.64
N VAL A 359 39.99 -48.07 123.87
CA VAL A 359 38.75 -48.69 124.40
C VAL A 359 39.02 -50.06 125.00
N ALA A 360 39.80 -50.91 124.33
CA ALA A 360 40.21 -52.21 124.86
C ALA A 360 40.96 -52.06 126.20
N THR A 361 41.88 -51.10 126.27
CA THR A 361 42.63 -50.80 127.51
C THR A 361 41.70 -50.34 128.64
N MET A 362 40.74 -49.46 128.35
CA MET A 362 39.73 -49.03 129.34
C MET A 362 38.84 -50.18 129.81
N SER A 363 38.50 -51.12 128.93
CA SER A 363 37.78 -52.34 129.32
C SER A 363 38.60 -53.21 130.28
N SER A 364 39.91 -53.35 130.05
CA SER A 364 40.81 -54.05 130.97
C SER A 364 40.94 -53.34 132.32
N ILE A 365 40.99 -52.00 132.34
CA ILE A 365 41.00 -51.20 133.57
C ILE A 365 39.70 -51.40 134.36
N ASN A 366 38.55 -51.39 133.70
CA ASN A 366 37.25 -51.64 134.35
C ASN A 366 37.20 -53.04 134.98
N ALA A 367 37.65 -54.06 134.25
CA ALA A 367 37.73 -55.43 134.79
C ALA A 367 38.66 -55.53 136.00
N ALA A 368 39.82 -54.85 135.98
CA ALA A 368 40.73 -54.77 137.12
C ALA A 368 40.09 -54.03 138.32
N SER A 369 39.38 -52.93 138.07
CA SER A 369 38.67 -52.17 139.11
C SER A 369 37.58 -53.00 139.79
N LYS A 370 36.88 -53.85 139.03
CA LYS A 370 35.87 -54.78 139.57
C LYS A 370 36.49 -55.84 140.48
N ARG A 371 37.65 -56.40 140.10
CA ARG A 371 38.43 -57.28 140.99
C ARG A 371 38.88 -56.57 142.27
N ILE A 372 39.29 -55.29 142.19
CA ILE A 372 39.64 -54.51 143.37
C ILE A 372 38.42 -54.35 144.29
N ALA A 373 37.24 -54.06 143.74
CA ALA A 373 36.00 -53.97 144.52
C ALA A 373 35.66 -55.29 145.23
N ASP A 374 35.84 -56.44 144.56
CA ASP A 374 35.66 -57.76 145.17
C ASP A 374 36.64 -57.99 146.35
N ILE A 375 37.91 -57.57 146.19
CA ILE A 375 38.91 -57.65 147.27
C ILE A 375 38.52 -56.75 148.45
N ILE A 376 38.07 -55.51 148.19
CA ILE A 376 37.61 -54.59 149.25
C ILE A 376 36.41 -55.19 150.00
N SER A 377 35.48 -55.83 149.31
CA SER A 377 34.33 -56.51 149.93
C SER A 377 34.78 -57.61 150.91
N VAL A 378 35.79 -58.41 150.53
CA VAL A 378 36.39 -59.41 151.43
C VAL A 378 37.09 -58.76 152.62
N ILE A 379 37.80 -57.64 152.41
CA ILE A 379 38.45 -56.89 153.50
C ILE A 379 37.39 -56.35 154.48
N ASP A 380 36.25 -55.87 154.00
CA ASP A 380 35.16 -55.34 154.84
C ASP A 380 34.55 -56.45 155.72
N VAL A 381 34.40 -57.66 155.16
CA VAL A 381 33.99 -58.86 155.92
C VAL A 381 35.03 -59.22 157.00
N ILE A 382 36.33 -59.18 156.68
CA ILE A 382 37.41 -59.44 157.65
C ILE A 382 37.43 -58.36 158.74
N SER A 383 37.22 -57.09 158.35
CA SER A 383 37.17 -55.96 159.28
C SER A 383 36.01 -56.11 160.27
N PHE A 384 34.83 -56.48 159.78
CA PHE A 384 33.67 -56.75 160.63
C PHE A 384 33.90 -57.94 161.58
N GLN A 385 34.50 -59.03 161.10
CA GLN A 385 34.88 -60.16 161.97
C GLN A 385 35.90 -59.77 163.03
N THR A 386 36.88 -58.94 162.68
CA THR A 386 37.90 -58.43 163.60
C THR A 386 37.27 -57.50 164.66
N ASN A 387 36.31 -56.67 164.26
CA ASN A 387 35.56 -55.80 165.17
C ASN A 387 34.73 -56.60 166.19
N ILE A 388 34.07 -57.70 165.75
CA ILE A 388 33.35 -58.61 166.65
C ILE A 388 34.33 -59.30 167.63
N LEU A 389 35.49 -59.73 167.14
CA LEU A 389 36.51 -60.37 167.99
C LEU A 389 37.04 -59.41 169.07
N ALA A 390 37.33 -58.16 168.67
CA ALA A 390 37.78 -57.10 169.58
C ALA A 390 36.72 -56.76 170.63
N LEU A 391 35.45 -56.71 170.26
CA LEU A 391 34.35 -56.45 171.17
C LEU A 391 34.17 -57.58 172.20
N ASN A 392 34.24 -58.84 171.77
CA ASN A 392 34.17 -59.99 172.68
C ASN A 392 35.34 -60.00 173.67
N ALA A 393 36.55 -59.65 173.22
CA ALA A 393 37.71 -59.52 174.10
C ALA A 393 37.53 -58.39 175.13
N ALA A 394 36.96 -57.24 174.73
CA ALA A 394 36.69 -56.12 175.62
C ALA A 394 35.62 -56.42 176.68
N VAL A 395 34.60 -57.22 176.34
CA VAL A 395 33.54 -57.64 177.28
C VAL A 395 34.08 -58.61 178.34
N GLU A 396 34.91 -59.57 177.96
CA GLU A 396 35.48 -60.52 178.92
C GLU A 396 36.53 -59.85 179.82
N ALA A 397 37.29 -58.89 179.30
CA ALA A 397 38.19 -58.02 180.06
C ALA A 397 37.45 -57.22 181.15
N ALA A 398 36.29 -56.64 180.83
CA ALA A 398 35.47 -55.90 181.80
C ALA A 398 34.90 -56.79 182.93
N ARG A 399 34.78 -58.11 182.68
CA ARG A 399 34.23 -59.08 183.64
C ARG A 399 35.23 -59.51 184.72
N ALA A 400 36.53 -59.38 184.47
CA ALA A 400 37.61 -59.80 185.36
C ALA A 400 38.05 -58.72 186.39
N GLY A 401 37.45 -57.52 186.38
CA GLY A 401 37.82 -56.44 187.30
C GLY A 401 39.27 -55.98 187.15
N GLU A 402 39.93 -55.53 188.23
CA GLU A 402 41.31 -54.97 188.23
C GLU A 402 42.41 -55.94 187.74
N GLN A 403 42.12 -57.22 187.49
CA GLN A 403 43.05 -58.14 186.83
C GLN A 403 42.86 -58.20 185.29
N GLY A 404 41.84 -57.52 184.74
CA GLY A 404 41.46 -57.55 183.32
C GLY A 404 41.63 -56.23 182.56
N ARG A 405 42.21 -55.21 183.17
CA ARG A 405 42.71 -54.03 182.44
C ARG A 405 44.10 -54.33 181.89
#